data_AF-N4XA13-F1
#
_entry.id   AF-N4XA13-F1
#
_cell.length_a   1.000
_cell.length_b   1.000
_cell.length_c   1.000
_cell.angle_alpha   90.00
_cell.angle_beta   90.00
_cell.angle_gamma   90.00
#
_symmetry.space_group_name_H-M   'P 1'
#
loop_
_entity.id
_entity.type
_entity.pdbx_description
1 polymer ?
#
loop_
_entity_poly.entity_id
_entity_poly.type
_entity_poly.pdbx_seq_one_letter_code
_entity_poly.pdbx_strand_id
1 'polypeptide(L)'
;ISVGLWGPYPSNEAEFVRANREIEAKMRELGGLKWLYSRVFYSEDEWWQVYDKHKYDEFRRKYHATSLPSIWDKVKDRGRKQDFGTGVKGLLKRFVKSNAFLSGLYGIYKAVKGGDYILKKQKAA
;
A
#
# COMPACT_ATOMS: atom_id res chain seq x y z
N ILE A 1 7.16 -24.22 -9.33
CA ILE A 1 8.04 -23.66 -8.27
C ILE A 1 7.43 -22.36 -7.78
N SER A 2 7.45 -22.11 -6.47
CA SER A 2 6.96 -20.84 -5.89
C SER A 2 8.13 -20.17 -5.16
N VAL A 3 8.32 -18.87 -5.41
CA VAL A 3 9.46 -18.11 -4.88
C VAL A 3 8.94 -16.93 -4.09
N GLY A 4 9.35 -16.83 -2.82
CA GLY A 4 9.11 -15.66 -1.97
C GLY A 4 10.32 -14.73 -2.02
N LEU A 5 10.06 -13.43 -2.19
CA LEU A 5 11.09 -12.39 -2.14
C LEU A 5 10.89 -11.53 -0.90
N TRP A 6 11.95 -11.36 -0.11
CA TRP A 6 11.97 -10.48 1.05
C TRP A 6 13.27 -9.68 1.05
N GLY A 7 13.19 -8.41 1.44
CA GLY A 7 14.35 -7.54 1.57
C GLY A 7 13.98 -6.24 2.29
N PRO A 8 14.99 -5.47 2.74
CA PRO A 8 14.76 -4.17 3.35
C PRO A 8 14.09 -3.21 2.34
N TYR A 9 13.19 -2.37 2.83
CA TYR A 9 12.58 -1.33 2.01
C TYR A 9 13.65 -0.31 1.61
N PRO A 10 13.88 -0.04 0.31
CA PRO A 10 14.87 0.95 -0.08
C PRO A 10 14.41 2.33 0.36
N SER A 11 15.37 3.20 0.71
CA SER A 11 15.07 4.53 1.25
C SER A 11 14.26 5.41 0.28
N ASN A 12 14.27 5.08 -1.01
CA ASN A 12 13.60 5.80 -2.08
C ASN A 12 12.40 5.01 -2.64
N GLU A 13 11.21 5.63 -2.58
CA GLU A 13 9.96 5.09 -3.14
C GLU A 13 10.06 4.75 -4.63
N ALA A 14 10.74 5.59 -5.41
CA ALA A 14 10.86 5.39 -6.85
C ALA A 14 11.67 4.12 -7.16
N GLU A 15 12.71 3.84 -6.37
CA GLU A 15 13.49 2.61 -6.52
C GLU A 15 12.71 1.39 -6.07
N PHE A 16 11.93 1.51 -4.98
CA PHE A 16 11.03 0.45 -4.53
C PHE A 16 10.03 0.07 -5.63
N VAL A 17 9.37 1.05 -6.24
CA VAL A 17 8.42 0.82 -7.34
C VAL A 17 9.12 0.24 -8.57
N ARG A 18 10.28 0.79 -8.95
CA ARG A 18 11.08 0.31 -10.10
C ARG A 18 11.42 -1.18 -9.94
N ALA A 19 12.00 -1.56 -8.81
CA ALA A 19 12.39 -2.95 -8.55
C ALA A 19 11.20 -3.91 -8.60
N ASN A 20 10.05 -3.53 -8.03
CA ASN A 20 8.85 -4.36 -8.09
C ASN A 20 8.33 -4.52 -9.53
N ARG A 21 8.35 -3.44 -10.33
CA ARG A 21 7.96 -3.49 -11.74
C ARG A 21 8.90 -4.38 -12.57
N GLU A 22 10.20 -4.34 -12.31
CA GLU A 22 11.19 -5.21 -12.97
C GLU A 22 10.94 -6.70 -12.66
N ILE A 23 10.67 -7.02 -11.38
CA ILE A 23 10.31 -8.38 -10.95
C ILE A 23 9.03 -8.85 -11.64
N GLU A 24 8.00 -8.01 -11.65
CA GLU A 24 6.71 -8.28 -12.28
C GLU A 24 6.84 -8.49 -13.80
N ALA A 25 7.66 -7.68 -14.47
CA ALA A 25 7.95 -7.81 -15.89
C ALA A 25 8.69 -9.11 -16.21
N LYS A 26 9.72 -9.45 -15.43
CA LYS A 26 10.47 -10.70 -15.62
C LYS A 26 9.60 -11.92 -15.39
N MET A 27 8.75 -11.87 -14.37
CA MET A 27 7.82 -12.96 -14.10
C MET A 27 6.81 -13.15 -15.24
N ARG A 28 6.30 -12.05 -15.85
CA ARG A 28 5.46 -12.12 -17.05
C ARG A 28 6.21 -12.71 -18.25
N GLU A 29 7.46 -12.28 -18.48
CA GLU A 29 8.33 -12.82 -19.56
C GLU A 29 8.47 -14.34 -19.45
N LEU A 30 8.55 -14.86 -18.23
CA LEU A 30 8.66 -16.29 -17.94
C LEU A 30 7.32 -17.04 -17.93
N GLY A 31 6.20 -16.38 -18.26
CA GLY A 31 4.85 -16.96 -18.19
C GLY A 31 4.37 -17.27 -16.76
N GLY A 32 5.00 -16.66 -15.75
CA GLY A 32 4.64 -16.81 -14.34
C GLY A 32 3.52 -15.87 -13.89
N LEU A 33 3.00 -16.14 -12.70
CA LEU A 33 1.93 -15.34 -12.07
C LEU A 33 2.34 -14.87 -10.68
N LYS A 34 2.06 -13.59 -10.40
CA LYS A 34 2.33 -13.00 -9.10
C LYS A 34 1.16 -13.32 -8.19
N TRP A 35 1.47 -13.85 -7.02
CA TRP A 35 0.43 -14.09 -6.03
C TRP A 35 -0.06 -12.76 -5.44
N LEU A 36 -1.37 -12.60 -5.38
CA LEU A 36 -2.04 -11.35 -4.97
C LEU A 36 -2.06 -11.12 -3.45
N TYR A 37 -1.10 -11.68 -2.72
CA TYR A 37 -0.90 -11.43 -1.30
C TYR A 37 -0.24 -10.06 -1.05
N SER A 38 0.60 -9.60 -1.98
CA SER A 38 1.27 -8.30 -1.91
C SER A 38 0.66 -7.31 -2.90
N ARG A 39 0.99 -6.02 -2.72
CA ARG A 39 0.64 -4.95 -3.67
C ARG A 39 1.19 -5.29 -5.05
N VAL A 40 0.44 -4.94 -6.09
CA VAL A 40 0.90 -5.04 -7.48
C VAL A 40 1.25 -3.67 -8.04
N PHE A 41 2.28 -3.63 -8.89
CA PHE A 41 2.81 -2.40 -9.48
C PHE A 41 2.61 -2.34 -10.99
N TYR A 42 1.87 -3.30 -11.56
CA TYR A 42 1.35 -3.26 -12.94
C TYR A 42 0.61 -1.96 -13.23
N SER A 43 0.60 -1.54 -14.49
CA SER A 43 -0.51 -0.73 -15.00
C SER A 43 -1.77 -1.58 -15.17
N GLU A 44 -2.92 -0.94 -15.33
CA GLU A 44 -4.17 -1.68 -15.58
C GLU A 44 -4.12 -2.47 -16.89
N ASP A 45 -3.46 -1.92 -17.92
CA ASP A 45 -3.27 -2.62 -19.19
C ASP A 45 -2.39 -3.85 -19.02
N GLU A 46 -1.27 -3.74 -18.29
CA GLU A 46 -0.40 -4.87 -17.97
C GLU A 46 -1.14 -5.95 -17.17
N TRP A 47 -2.03 -5.54 -16.25
CA TRP A 47 -2.87 -6.44 -15.48
C TRP A 47 -3.82 -7.26 -16.38
N TRP A 48 -4.53 -6.62 -17.31
CA TRP A 48 -5.45 -7.30 -18.21
C TRP A 48 -4.77 -8.04 -19.37
N GLN A 49 -3.46 -7.87 -19.56
CA GLN A 49 -2.65 -8.78 -20.39
C GLN A 49 -2.37 -10.12 -19.68
N VAL A 50 -2.32 -10.12 -18.35
CA VAL A 50 -2.11 -11.32 -17.54
C VAL A 50 -3.42 -12.06 -17.28
N TYR A 51 -4.52 -11.32 -17.08
CA TYR A 51 -5.83 -11.87 -16.75
C TYR A 51 -6.89 -11.59 -17.83
N ASP A 52 -7.73 -12.57 -18.13
CA ASP A 52 -8.85 -12.40 -19.06
C ASP A 52 -9.96 -11.52 -18.45
N LYS A 53 -10.00 -10.26 -18.89
CA LYS A 53 -10.98 -9.28 -18.42
C LYS A 53 -12.42 -9.69 -18.77
N HIS A 54 -12.65 -10.27 -19.94
CA HIS A 54 -14.00 -10.63 -20.38
C HIS A 54 -14.59 -11.72 -19.50
N LYS A 55 -13.84 -12.80 -19.26
CA LYS A 55 -14.26 -13.87 -18.34
C LYS A 55 -14.44 -13.35 -16.92
N TYR A 56 -13.54 -12.48 -16.47
CA TYR A 56 -13.66 -11.84 -15.16
C TYR A 56 -14.98 -11.05 -15.00
N ASP A 57 -15.31 -10.22 -15.99
CA ASP A 57 -16.53 -9.41 -15.98
C ASP A 57 -17.80 -10.27 -16.11
N GLU A 58 -17.75 -11.37 -16.85
CA GLU A 58 -18.83 -12.37 -16.90
C GLU A 58 -19.07 -13.02 -15.53
N PHE A 59 -18.01 -13.47 -14.85
CA PHE A 59 -18.12 -14.04 -13.51
C PHE A 59 -18.71 -13.04 -12.51
N ARG A 60 -18.29 -11.78 -12.58
CA ARG A 60 -18.84 -10.73 -11.72
C ARG A 60 -20.33 -10.53 -11.94
N ARG A 61 -20.81 -10.58 -13.19
CA ARG A 61 -22.24 -10.50 -13.51
C ARG A 61 -23.00 -11.72 -13.01
N LYS A 62 -22.50 -12.92 -13.29
CA LYS A 62 -23.11 -14.20 -12.88
C LYS A 62 -23.37 -14.28 -11.38
N TYR A 63 -22.44 -13.77 -10.58
CA TYR A 63 -22.52 -13.82 -9.12
C TYR A 63 -22.91 -12.47 -8.48
N HIS A 64 -23.49 -11.54 -9.25
CA HIS A 64 -23.98 -10.24 -8.76
C HIS A 64 -22.94 -9.40 -7.99
N ALA A 65 -21.66 -9.53 -8.35
CA ALA A 65 -20.55 -8.81 -7.72
C ALA A 65 -20.26 -7.45 -8.37
N THR A 66 -21.10 -6.97 -9.29
CA THR A 66 -20.88 -5.74 -10.06
C THR A 66 -20.87 -4.47 -9.20
N SER A 67 -21.54 -4.48 -8.04
CA SER A 67 -21.54 -3.39 -7.07
C SER A 67 -20.30 -3.36 -6.17
N LEU A 68 -19.55 -4.47 -6.09
CA LEU A 68 -18.33 -4.56 -5.28
C LEU A 68 -17.14 -4.00 -6.05
N PRO A 69 -16.07 -3.52 -5.37
CA PRO A 69 -14.81 -3.20 -6.04
C PRO A 69 -14.28 -4.36 -6.88
N SER A 70 -13.52 -4.06 -7.93
CA SER A 70 -12.80 -5.09 -8.69
C SER A 70 -11.60 -5.62 -7.91
N ILE A 71 -11.05 -6.76 -8.32
CA ILE A 71 -9.79 -7.28 -7.77
C ILE A 71 -8.68 -6.27 -8.06
N TRP A 72 -8.65 -5.69 -9.26
CA TRP A 72 -7.74 -4.62 -9.63
C TRP A 72 -7.79 -3.45 -8.63
N ASP A 73 -8.98 -2.97 -8.28
CA ASP A 73 -9.15 -1.90 -7.29
C ASP A 73 -8.62 -2.25 -5.91
N LYS A 74 -8.65 -3.54 -5.56
CA LYS A 74 -8.12 -4.06 -4.29
C LYS A 74 -6.59 -4.10 -4.29
N VAL A 75 -5.97 -4.55 -5.37
CA VAL A 75 -4.54 -4.90 -5.37
C VAL A 75 -3.62 -3.79 -5.87
N LYS A 76 -4.14 -2.87 -6.72
CA LYS A 76 -3.33 -1.81 -7.34
C LYS A 76 -2.63 -0.97 -6.29
N ASP A 77 -1.35 -0.68 -6.51
CA ASP A 77 -0.64 0.26 -5.67
C ASP A 77 -1.29 1.65 -5.75
N ARG A 78 -1.52 2.27 -4.59
CA ARG A 78 -2.15 3.59 -4.46
C ARG A 78 -1.11 4.67 -4.12
N GLY A 79 0.17 4.34 -4.24
CA GLY A 79 1.28 5.13 -3.73
C GLY A 79 1.20 5.37 -2.23
N ARG A 80 2.15 6.16 -1.73
CA ARG A 80 2.17 6.62 -0.36
C ARG A 80 1.19 7.79 -0.19
N LYS A 81 0.11 7.59 0.56
CA LYS A 81 -0.76 8.70 0.99
C LYS A 81 0.02 9.63 1.93
N GLN A 82 0.50 10.74 1.40
CA GLN A 82 1.13 11.79 2.18
C GLN A 82 0.06 12.79 2.62
N ASP A 83 -0.69 12.45 3.68
CA ASP A 83 -1.69 13.33 4.27
C ASP A 83 -1.01 14.44 5.10
N PHE A 84 -0.40 15.39 4.42
CA PHE A 84 0.04 16.63 5.05
C PHE A 84 -1.13 17.58 5.30
N GLY A 85 -2.23 17.46 4.56
CA GLY A 85 -3.32 18.44 4.56
C GLY A 85 -2.93 19.70 3.77
N THR A 86 -3.90 20.58 3.52
CA THR A 86 -3.69 21.82 2.75
C THR A 86 -3.44 23.03 3.67
N GLY A 87 -2.76 24.06 3.14
CA GLY A 87 -2.49 25.32 3.84
C GLY A 87 -1.36 25.28 4.87
N VAL A 88 -1.31 26.28 5.75
CA VAL A 88 -0.23 26.48 6.74
C VAL A 88 -0.04 25.27 7.66
N LYS A 89 -1.13 24.62 8.07
CA LYS A 89 -1.08 23.38 8.87
C LYS A 89 -0.36 22.25 8.14
N GLY A 90 -0.52 22.16 6.81
CA GLY A 90 0.17 21.16 6.00
C GLY A 90 1.65 21.44 5.83
N LEU A 91 2.03 22.71 5.65
CA LEU A 91 3.44 23.12 5.61
C LEU A 91 4.15 22.82 6.94
N LEU A 92 3.51 23.16 8.07
CA LEU A 92 4.06 22.88 9.40
C LEU A 92 4.24 21.37 9.62
N LYS A 93 3.23 20.57 9.24
CA LYS A 93 3.27 19.12 9.36
C LYS A 93 4.35 18.51 8.47
N ARG A 94 4.59 19.07 7.28
CA ARG A 94 5.65 18.64 6.36
C ARG A 94 7.05 18.97 6.91
N PHE A 95 7.22 20.16 7.51
CA PHE A 95 8.47 20.57 8.17
C PHE A 95 8.80 19.71 9.41
N VAL A 96 7.81 19.45 10.26
CA VAL A 96 7.98 18.57 11.43
C VAL A 96 8.32 17.14 10.98
N LYS A 97 7.64 16.64 9.94
CA LYS A 97 7.87 15.28 9.41
C LYS A 97 9.11 15.12 8.52
N SER A 98 9.70 16.20 8.04
CA SER A 98 10.95 16.12 7.26
C SER A 98 12.18 15.89 8.14
N ASN A 99 12.06 16.05 9.46
CA ASN A 99 13.14 15.81 10.41
C ASN A 99 12.75 14.69 11.40
N ALA A 100 13.57 13.65 11.47
CA ALA A 100 13.36 12.50 12.35
C ALA A 100 13.31 12.90 13.84
N PHE A 101 14.12 13.86 14.26
CA PHE A 101 14.16 14.36 15.63
C PHE A 101 12.85 15.08 16.00
N LEU A 102 12.40 16.02 15.14
CA LEU A 102 11.13 16.75 15.35
C LEU A 102 9.92 15.81 15.31
N SER A 103 9.95 14.82 14.41
CA SER A 103 8.94 13.77 14.34
C SER A 103 8.86 12.96 15.63
N GLY A 104 10.02 12.63 16.21
CA GLY A 104 10.12 11.92 17.49
C GLY A 104 9.53 12.73 18.64
N LEU A 105 9.92 14.00 18.77
CA LEU A 105 9.37 14.91 19.79
C LEU A 105 7.84 15.09 19.66
N TYR A 106 7.35 15.26 18.43
CA TYR A 106 5.92 15.36 18.17
C TYR A 106 5.16 14.08 18.54
N GLY A 107 5.76 12.91 18.28
CA GLY A 107 5.22 11.62 18.70
C GLY A 107 5.07 11.50 20.21
N ILE A 108 6.11 11.87 20.97
CA ILE A 108 6.10 11.87 22.44
C ILE A 108 5.02 12.82 22.97
N TYR A 109 4.97 14.05 22.46
CA TYR A 109 3.94 15.03 22.85
C TYR A 109 2.52 14.49 22.63
N LYS A 110 2.27 13.86 21.47
CA LYS A 110 0.96 13.30 21.14
C LYS A 110 0.60 12.11 22.03
N ALA A 111 1.56 11.23 22.33
CA ALA A 111 1.35 10.11 23.25
C ALA A 111 0.99 10.62 24.65
N VAL A 112 1.75 11.60 25.17
CA VAL A 112 1.49 12.20 26.50
C VAL A 112 0.13 12.87 26.56
N LYS A 113 -0.24 13.66 25.54
CA LYS A 113 -1.55 14.35 25.50
C LYS A 113 -2.73 13.41 25.28
N GLY A 114 -2.54 12.33 24.51
CA GLY A 114 -3.58 11.35 24.20
C GLY A 114 -3.83 10.35 25.31
N GLY A 115 -2.88 10.18 26.24
CA GLY A 115 -2.95 9.14 27.27
C GLY A 115 -2.69 7.72 26.72
N ASP A 116 -2.23 7.59 25.48
CA ASP A 116 -2.01 6.30 24.79
C ASP A 116 -0.91 5.43 25.44
N TYR A 117 -0.09 6.02 26.34
CA TYR A 117 0.91 5.34 27.14
C TYR A 117 0.33 4.72 28.42
N ILE A 118 -0.90 5.05 28.79
CA ILE A 118 -1.58 4.50 29.95
C ILE A 118 -2.18 3.16 29.53
N LEU A 119 -1.53 2.06 29.92
CA LEU A 119 -2.14 0.73 29.91
C LEU A 119 -3.52 0.85 30.58
N LYS A 120 -4.60 0.56 29.83
CA LYS A 120 -5.97 0.49 30.37
C LYS A 120 -5.92 -0.36 31.64
N LYS A 121 -6.05 0.27 32.81
CA LYS A 121 -6.24 -0.47 34.06
C LYS A 121 -7.46 -1.36 33.85
N GLN A 122 -7.28 -2.68 34.05
CA GLN A 122 -8.41 -3.59 34.15
C GLN A 122 -9.37 -3.00 35.18
N LYS A 123 -10.63 -2.78 34.79
CA LYS A 123 -11.68 -2.54 35.78
C LYS A 123 -11.75 -3.80 36.61
N ALA A 124 -11.32 -3.72 37.87
CA ALA A 124 -11.61 -4.75 38.85
C ALA A 124 -13.14 -4.87 38.93
N ALA A 125 -13.61 -6.10 38.72
CA ALA A 125 -15.02 -6.48 38.81
C ALA A 125 -15.50 -6.39 40.27
#